data_AF-A0A0H3ZVM5-F1
#
_entry.id   AF-A0A0H3ZVM5-F1
#
_cell.length_a   1.000
_cell.length_b   1.000
_cell.length_c   1.000
_cell.angle_alpha   90.00
_cell.angle_beta   90.00
_cell.angle_gamma   90.00
#
_symmetry.space_group_name_H-M   'P 1'
#
loop_
_entity.id
_entity.type
_entity.pdbx_description
1 polymer ?
#
loop_
_entity_poly.entity_id
_entity_poly.type
_entity_poly.pdbx_seq_one_letter_code
_entity_poly.pdbx_strand_id
1 'polypeptide(L)' 'MQLMDMNSEGIDPFDVDSNIGRGTALLARLLNQYDDVRLALAAYNAGEGNVRKYGGIPPFKETQRYVSRVVAHYEQLK' A
#
# COMPACT_ATOMS: atom_id res chain seq x y z
N MET A 1 1.39 0.17 -11.14
CA MET A 1 1.75 -0.05 -9.73
C MET A 1 2.72 -1.21 -9.68
N GLN A 2 3.91 -1.06 -9.09
CA GLN A 2 4.79 -2.21 -8.83
C GLN A 2 4.52 -2.72 -7.41
N LEU A 3 3.91 -3.91 -7.33
CA LEU A 3 3.79 -4.71 -6.12
C LEU A 3 5.14 -5.41 -5.91
N MET A 4 5.97 -4.90 -5.00
CA MET A 4 7.13 -5.66 -4.53
C MET A 4 6.66 -6.69 -3.50
N ASP A 5 6.40 -7.89 -4.04
CA ASP A 5 6.74 -9.20 -3.51
C ASP A 5 6.62 -9.44 -2.00
N MET A 6 5.40 -9.82 -1.56
CA MET A 6 5.19 -10.74 -0.42
C MET A 6 4.05 -11.76 -0.66
N ASN A 7 3.42 -11.78 -1.83
CA ASN A 7 2.29 -12.68 -2.17
C ASN A 7 2.33 -13.16 -3.65
N SER A 8 3.51 -13.26 -4.27
CA SER A 8 3.68 -13.43 -5.73
C SER A 8 3.42 -14.85 -6.28
N GLU A 9 2.50 -15.62 -5.69
CA GLU A 9 1.89 -16.72 -6.44
C GLU A 9 0.72 -16.17 -7.27
N GLY A 10 0.96 -15.99 -8.58
CA GLY A 10 -0.11 -15.87 -9.58
C GLY A 10 -0.54 -14.46 -9.98
N ILE A 11 0.27 -13.43 -9.76
CA ILE A 11 -0.02 -12.09 -10.31
C ILE A 11 0.78 -11.89 -11.61
N ASP A 12 0.08 -11.86 -12.74
CA ASP A 12 0.65 -11.37 -13.99
C ASP A 12 0.72 -9.82 -13.92
N PRO A 13 1.91 -9.21 -13.86
CA PRO A 13 2.05 -7.75 -13.83
C PRO A 13 1.57 -7.05 -15.10
N PHE A 14 1.24 -7.80 -16.17
CA PHE A 14 0.74 -7.30 -17.45
C PHE A 14 -0.79 -7.38 -17.61
N ASP A 15 -1.51 -8.02 -16.68
CA ASP A 15 -2.97 -7.97 -16.63
C ASP A 15 -3.44 -6.72 -15.85
N VAL A 16 -3.64 -5.64 -16.58
CA VAL A 16 -3.95 -4.32 -16.01
C VAL A 16 -5.27 -4.33 -15.24
N ASP A 17 -6.30 -5.02 -15.74
CA ASP A 17 -7.64 -5.01 -15.15
C ASP A 17 -7.69 -5.80 -13.84
N SER A 18 -7.06 -7.00 -13.82
CA SER A 18 -6.96 -7.80 -12.60
C SER A 18 -6.09 -7.12 -11.53
N ASN A 19 -5.02 -6.43 -11.94
CA ASN A 19 -4.12 -5.73 -11.02
C ASN A 19 -4.76 -4.50 -10.37
N ILE A 20 -5.57 -3.72 -11.10
CA ILE A 20 -6.29 -2.58 -10.54
C ILE A 20 -7.38 -3.06 -9.57
N GLY A 21 -8.17 -4.07 -9.96
CA GLY A 21 -9.22 -4.61 -9.12
C GLY A 21 -8.68 -5.19 -7.80
N ARG A 22 -7.65 -6.04 -7.86
CA ARG A 22 -7.06 -6.64 -6.65
C ARG A 22 -6.31 -5.62 -5.80
N GLY A 23 -5.61 -4.67 -6.42
CA GLY A 23 -4.92 -3.59 -5.72
C GLY A 23 -5.89 -2.66 -4.97
N THR A 24 -6.98 -2.26 -5.61
CA THR A 24 -8.00 -1.41 -4.97
C THR A 24 -8.75 -2.15 -3.87
N ALA A 25 -9.11 -3.42 -4.06
CA ALA A 25 -9.73 -4.24 -3.02
C ALA A 25 -8.82 -4.42 -1.80
N LEU A 26 -7.52 -4.67 -2.03
CA LEU A 26 -6.54 -4.75 -0.94
C LEU A 26 -6.42 -3.41 -0.20
N LEU A 27 -6.31 -2.30 -0.93
CA LEU A 27 -6.23 -0.97 -0.32
C LEU A 27 -7.49 -0.65 0.49
N ALA A 28 -8.68 -0.95 -0.02
CA ALA A 28 -9.93 -0.78 0.71
C ALA A 28 -9.98 -1.60 2.00
N ARG A 29 -9.54 -2.87 1.96
CA ARG A 29 -9.42 -3.70 3.16
C ARG A 29 -8.48 -3.08 4.18
N LEU A 30 -7.32 -2.58 3.75
CA LEU A 30 -6.33 -1.95 4.63
C LEU A 30 -6.86 -0.64 5.21
N LEU A 31 -7.57 0.18 4.44
CA LEU A 31 -8.21 1.39 4.94
C LEU A 31 -9.30 1.11 5.98
N ASN A 32 -10.01 -0.02 5.87
CA ASN A 32 -10.96 -0.45 6.91
C ASN A 32 -10.27 -1.03 8.14
N GLN A 33 -9.10 -1.64 7.98
CA GLN A 33 -8.34 -2.26 9.06
C GLN A 33 -7.55 -1.24 9.88
N TYR A 34 -7.03 -0.21 9.22
CA TYR A 34 -6.26 0.86 9.84
C TYR A 34 -7.10 2.13 9.86
N ASP A 35 -7.34 2.68 11.05
CA ASP A 35 -8.01 3.99 11.23
C ASP A 35 -7.11 5.19 10.85
N ASP A 36 -6.04 4.92 10.09
CA ASP A 36 -5.08 5.90 9.58
C ASP A 36 -4.68 5.53 8.14
N VAL A 37 -5.02 6.43 7.21
CA VAL A 37 -4.71 6.32 5.78
C VAL A 37 -3.20 6.12 5.55
N ARG A 38 -2.34 6.74 6.35
CA ARG A 38 -0.88 6.61 6.22
C ARG A 38 -0.42 5.20 6.59
N LEU A 39 -1.03 4.57 7.60
CA LEU A 39 -0.73 3.20 7.99
C LEU A 39 -1.25 2.20 6.95
N ALA A 40 -2.44 2.43 6.40
CA ALA A 40 -2.96 1.62 5.29
C ALA A 40 -2.03 1.68 4.06
N LEU A 41 -1.55 2.87 3.68
CA LEU A 41 -0.60 3.05 2.58
C LEU A 41 0.76 2.41 2.86
N ALA A 42 1.25 2.50 4.11
CA ALA A 42 2.47 1.83 4.52
C ALA A 42 2.32 0.31 4.45
N ALA A 43 1.18 -0.24 4.89
CA ALA A 43 0.89 -1.67 4.82
C ALA A 43 0.71 -2.16 3.37
N TYR A 44 0.15 -1.32 2.49
CA TYR A 44 0.04 -1.64 1.07
C TYR A 44 1.41 -1.73 0.38
N ASN A 45 2.35 -0.86 0.75
CA ASN A 45 3.69 -0.84 0.14
C ASN A 45 4.69 -1.82 0.79
N ALA A 46 4.72 -1.88 2.12
CA ALA A 46 5.71 -2.65 2.89
C ALA A 46 5.16 -3.94 3.50
N GLY A 47 3.85 -4.21 3.37
CA GLY A 47 3.17 -5.31 4.04
C GLY A 47 2.78 -5.01 5.48
N GLU A 48 1.61 -5.51 5.90
CA GLU A 48 1.09 -5.33 7.26
C GLU A 48 2.03 -5.89 8.35
N GLY A 49 2.77 -6.95 8.04
CA GLY A 49 3.73 -7.56 8.98
C GLY A 49 4.81 -6.57 9.40
N ASN A 50 5.31 -5.74 8.48
CA ASN A 50 6.27 -4.71 8.79
C ASN A 50 5.63 -3.56 9.59
N VAL A 51 4.42 -3.14 9.22
CA VAL A 51 3.70 -2.10 9.99
C VAL A 51 3.48 -2.55 11.44
N ARG A 52 3.08 -3.81 11.66
CA ARG A 52 2.96 -4.40 13.00
C ARG A 52 4.31 -4.48 13.72
N LYS A 53 5.36 -4.95 13.05
CA LYS A 53 6.71 -5.08 13.62
C LYS A 53 7.28 -3.75 14.12
N TYR A 54 7.04 -2.66 13.38
CA TYR A 54 7.54 -1.33 13.73
C TYR A 54 6.54 -0.48 14.52
N GLY A 55 5.30 -0.95 14.72
CA GLY A 55 4.25 -0.20 15.41
C GLY A 55 3.82 1.07 14.68
N GLY A 56 4.00 1.13 13.35
CA GLY A 56 3.79 2.35 12.56
C GLY A 56 4.38 2.24 11.16
N ILE A 57 4.66 3.39 10.52
CA ILE A 57 5.32 3.42 9.21
C ILE A 57 6.76 2.88 9.36
N PRO A 58 7.14 1.79 8.66
CA PRO A 58 8.49 1.24 8.75
C PRO A 58 9.58 2.26 8.37
N PRO A 59 10.80 2.16 8.90
CA PRO A 59 11.93 3.03 8.58
C PRO A 59 12.55 2.72 7.20
N PHE A 60 11.73 2.35 6.23
CA PHE A 60 12.14 2.10 4.86
C PHE A 60 11.97 3.38 4.05
N LYS A 61 13.06 3.90 3.50
CA LYS A 61 13.06 5.17 2.74
C LYS A 61 12.02 5.17 1.62
N GLU A 62 11.86 4.02 0.95
CA GLU A 62 10.85 3.86 -0.09
C GLU A 62 9.43 4.00 0.44
N THR A 63 9.09 3.32 1.53
CA THR A 63 7.76 3.34 2.13
C THR A 63 7.38 4.73 2.62
N GLN A 64 8.30 5.42 3.30
CA GLN A 64 8.07 6.80 3.74
C GLN A 64 7.83 7.74 2.56
N ARG A 65 8.61 7.60 1.48
CA ARG A 65 8.44 8.36 0.25
C ARG A 65 7.12 8.03 -0.44
N TYR A 66 6.74 6.76 -0.50
CA TYR A 66 5.48 6.30 -1.08
C TYR A 66 4.28 6.93 -0.37
N VAL A 67 4.22 6.79 0.96
CA VAL A 67 3.16 7.37 1.79
C VAL A 67 3.07 8.89 1.57
N SER A 68 4.21 9.58 1.63
CA SER A 68 4.27 11.04 1.46
C SER A 68 3.73 11.49 0.10
N ARG A 69 4.11 10.79 -0.98
CA ARG A 69 3.67 11.13 -2.34
C ARG A 69 2.18 10.91 -2.53
N VAL A 70 1.64 9.78 -2.07
CA VAL A 70 0.22 9.45 -2.24
C VAL A 70 -0.65 10.40 -1.43
N VAL A 71 -0.28 10.71 -0.19
CA VAL A 71 -1.01 11.69 0.63
C VAL A 71 -0.98 13.08 0.00
N ALA A 72 0.18 13.53 -0.48
CA ALA A 72 0.29 14.83 -1.14
C ALA A 72 -0.61 14.92 -2.40
N HIS A 73 -0.65 13.86 -3.21
CA HIS A 73 -1.54 13.82 -4.37
C HIS A 73 -3.02 13.77 -3.99
N TYR A 74 -3.39 13.03 -2.94
CA TYR A 74 -4.78 12.95 -2.49
C TYR A 74 -5.30 14.31 -2.00
N GLU A 75 -4.49 15.07 -1.27
CA GLU A 75 -4.87 16.41 -0.80
C GLU A 75 -4.95 17.44 -1.93
N GLN A 76 -4.24 17.24 -3.05
CA GLN A 76 -4.33 18.10 -4.24
C GLN A 76 -5.56 17.82 -5.13
N LEU A 77 -6.19 16.65 -4.97
CA LEU A 77 -7.37 16.23 -5.73
C LEU A 77 -8.68 16.53 -5.01
N LYS A 78 -8.61 16.97 -3.75
CA LYS A 78 -9.75 17.54 -3.01
C LYS A 78 -9.94 19.01 -3.40
#